data_AF-A0A7C5NZG2-F1
#
_entry.id   AF-A0A7C5NZG2-F1
#
_cell.length_a   1.000
_cell.length_b   1.000
_cell.length_c   1.000
_cell.angle_alpha   90.00
_cell.angle_beta   90.00
_cell.angle_gamma   90.00
#
_symmetry.space_group_name_H-M   'P 1'
#
loop_
_entity.id
_entity.type
_entity.pdbx_description
1 polymer ?
#
loop_
_entity_poly.entity_id
_entity_poly.type
_entity_poly.pdbx_seq_one_letter_code
_entity_poly.pdbx_strand_id
1 'polypeptide(L)' 'QWDEAAVFYQEATKLRPDYADAWANLVKVYLRLGESAPAAAAARTLRELDSVKAAALAEELGKSAPE' A
#
# COMPACT_ATOMS: atom_id res chain seq x y z
N GLN A 1 3.13 -12.29 10.83
CA GLN A 1 2.21 -11.32 11.47
C GLN A 1 1.89 -10.13 10.56
N TRP A 2 2.82 -9.68 9.71
CA TRP A 2 2.52 -8.69 8.67
C TRP A 2 1.65 -9.26 7.54
N ASP A 3 1.75 -10.57 7.29
CA ASP A 3 0.94 -11.31 6.33
C ASP A 3 -0.56 -11.26 6.68
N GLU A 4 -0.91 -11.41 7.96
CA GLU A 4 -2.29 -11.30 8.43
C GLU A 4 -2.83 -9.86 8.29
N ALA A 5 -2.00 -8.86 8.59
CA ALA A 5 -2.37 -7.46 8.40
C ALA A 5 -2.67 -7.14 6.93
N ALA A 6 -1.89 -7.70 6.00
CA ALA A 6 -2.16 -7.56 4.57
C ALA A 6 -3.55 -8.11 4.21
N VAL A 7 -3.90 -9.29 4.72
CA VAL A 7 -5.22 -9.90 4.49
C VAL A 7 -6.35 -9.03 5.05
N PHE A 8 -6.22 -8.52 6.28
CA PHE A 8 -7.25 -7.65 6.87
C PHE A 8 -7.46 -6.37 6.06
N TYR A 9 -6.38 -5.72 5.63
CA TYR A 9 -6.51 -4.51 4.83
C TYR A 9 -7.00 -4.81 3.41
N GLN A 10 -6.67 -5.97 2.82
CA GLN A 10 -7.26 -6.40 1.54
C GLN A 10 -8.78 -6.61 1.66
N GLU A 11 -9.26 -7.21 2.74
CA GLU A 11 -10.72 -7.32 2.96
C GLU A 11 -11.35 -5.94 3.16
N ALA A 12 -10.66 -5.02 3.86
CA ALA A 12 -11.13 -3.64 4.00
C ALA A 12 -11.25 -2.94 2.64
N THR A 13 -10.30 -3.14 1.71
CA THR A 13 -10.37 -2.55 0.36
C THR A 13 -11.42 -3.22 -0.52
N LYS A 14 -11.76 -4.49 -0.30
CA LYS A 14 -12.90 -5.15 -0.97
C LYS A 14 -14.24 -4.58 -0.49
N LEU A 15 -14.38 -4.35 0.82
CA LEU A 15 -15.60 -3.78 1.41
C LEU A 15 -15.77 -2.30 1.05
N ARG A 16 -14.65 -1.55 1.05
CA ARG A 16 -14.60 -0.12 0.75
C ARG A 16 -13.44 0.17 -0.20
N PRO A 17 -13.68 0.07 -1.53
CA PRO A 17 -12.65 0.34 -2.53
C PRO A 17 -12.13 1.79 -2.49
N ASP A 18 -12.93 2.71 -1.96
CA ASP A 18 -12.62 4.13 -1.81
C ASP A 18 -11.85 4.46 -0.52
N TYR A 19 -11.50 3.46 0.29
CA TYR A 19 -10.86 3.68 1.58
C TYR A 19 -9.35 3.89 1.45
N ALA A 20 -8.95 5.14 1.19
CA ALA A 20 -7.56 5.54 1.00
C ALA A 20 -6.62 5.07 2.14
N ASP A 21 -7.05 5.11 3.39
CA ASP A 21 -6.20 4.68 4.51
C ASP A 21 -5.92 3.17 4.51
N ALA A 22 -6.89 2.34 4.10
CA ALA A 22 -6.65 0.90 3.96
C ALA A 22 -5.63 0.60 2.86
N TRP A 23 -5.72 1.29 1.72
CA TRP A 23 -4.72 1.19 0.66
C TRP A 23 -3.34 1.67 1.11
N ALA A 24 -3.26 2.79 1.84
CA ALA A 24 -2.01 3.31 2.40
C ALA A 24 -1.36 2.33 3.38
N ASN A 25 -2.16 1.70 4.23
CA ASN A 25 -1.67 0.68 5.16
C ASN A 25 -1.24 -0.60 4.43
N LEU A 26 -1.95 -1.01 3.36
CA LEU A 26 -1.51 -2.12 2.49
C LEU A 26 -0.13 -1.87 1.91
N VAL A 27 0.11 -0.69 1.33
CA VAL A 27 1.42 -0.32 0.77
C VAL A 27 2.52 -0.45 1.83
N LYS A 28 2.28 0.10 3.03
CA LYS A 28 3.24 0.01 4.15
C LYS A 28 3.49 -1.43 4.58
N VAL A 29 2.44 -2.25 4.68
CA VAL A 29 2.57 -3.65 5.06
C VAL A 29 3.36 -4.42 4.02
N TYR A 30 3.08 -4.23 2.73
CA TYR A 30 3.84 -4.87 1.65
C TYR A 30 5.30 -4.41 1.61
N LEU A 31 5.56 -3.13 1.85
CA LEU A 31 6.93 -2.62 2.01
C LEU A 31 7.67 -3.32 3.14
N ARG A 32 7.03 -3.52 4.30
CA ARG A 32 7.59 -4.23 5.45
C ARG A 32 7.84 -5.71 5.17
N LEU A 33 7.02 -6.31 4.30
CA LEU A 33 7.17 -7.68 3.82
C LEU A 33 8.24 -7.82 2.72
N GLY A 34 8.75 -6.71 2.16
CA GLY A 34 9.66 -6.72 1.01
C GLY A 34 8.97 -7.00 -0.33
N GLU A 35 7.64 -6.98 -0.36
CA GLU A 35 6.86 -7.28 -1.55
C GLU A 35 6.58 -6.01 -2.37
N SER A 36 7.58 -5.57 -3.13
CA SER A 36 7.53 -4.32 -3.91
C SER A 36 6.45 -4.33 -5.01
N ALA A 37 6.13 -5.49 -5.60
CA ALA A 37 5.13 -5.61 -6.65
C ALA A 37 3.69 -5.29 -6.15
N PRO A 38 3.16 -5.97 -5.13
CA PRO A 38 1.84 -5.64 -4.58
C PRO A 38 1.81 -4.27 -3.89
N ALA A 39 2.93 -3.81 -3.30
CA ALA A 39 3.03 -2.45 -2.79
C ALA A 39 2.82 -1.39 -3.89
N ALA A 40 3.46 -1.56 -5.05
CA ALA A 40 3.30 -0.65 -6.19
C ALA A 40 1.87 -0.69 -6.75
N ALA A 41 1.22 -1.86 -6.78
CA ALA A 41 -0.17 -1.98 -7.20
C ALA A 41 -1.12 -1.22 -6.26
N ALA A 42 -0.99 -1.43 -4.95
CA ALA A 42 -1.78 -0.73 -3.95
C ALA A 42 -1.55 0.79 -3.98
N ALA A 43 -0.31 1.23 -4.21
CA ALA A 43 0.04 2.65 -4.31
C ALA A 43 -0.59 3.33 -5.54
N ARG A 44 -0.76 2.60 -6.66
CA ARG A 44 -1.46 3.12 -7.83
C ARG A 44 -2.93 3.37 -7.53
N THR A 45 -3.61 2.43 -6.88
CA THR A 45 -5.01 2.61 -6.49
C THR A 45 -5.16 3.72 -5.45
N LEU A 46 -4.26 3.79 -4.47
CA LEU A 46 -4.22 4.90 -3.52
C LEU A 46 -4.06 6.24 -4.24
N ARG A 47 -3.24 6.33 -5.29
CA ARG A 47 -3.02 7.58 -6.02
C ARG A 47 -4.27 8.12 -6.69
N GLU A 48 -5.18 7.23 -7.10
CA GLU A 48 -6.47 7.61 -7.67
C GLU A 48 -7.42 8.18 -6.61
N LEU A 49 -7.29 7.74 -5.36
CA LEU A 49 -8.11 8.19 -4.23
C LEU A 49 -7.54 9.42 -3.52
N ASP A 50 -6.23 9.38 -3.24
CA ASP A 50 -5.47 10.40 -2.54
C ASP A 50 -4.03 10.40 -3.09
N SER A 51 -3.81 11.28 -4.07
CA SER A 51 -2.52 11.45 -4.73
C SER A 51 -1.42 11.97 -3.80
N VAL A 52 -1.78 12.69 -2.73
CA VAL A 52 -0.82 13.23 -1.75
C VAL A 52 -0.29 12.10 -0.86
N LYS A 53 -1.17 11.24 -0.34
CA LYS A 53 -0.75 10.06 0.44
C LYS A 53 0.03 9.07 -0.43
N ALA A 54 -0.39 8.84 -1.67
CA ALA A 54 0.33 7.96 -2.57
C ALA A 54 1.74 8.46 -2.87
N ALA A 55 1.92 9.77 -3.10
CA ALA A 55 3.24 10.35 -3.34
C ALA A 55 4.18 10.14 -2.13
N ALA A 56 3.69 10.36 -0.91
CA ALA A 56 4.47 10.13 0.30
C ALA A 56 4.98 8.68 0.43
N LEU A 57 4.17 7.69 0.02
CA LEU A 57 4.54 6.28 0.07
C LEU A 57 5.37 5.82 -1.14
N ALA A 58 5.20 6.46 -2.30
CA ALA A 58 6.02 6.20 -3.47
C ALA A 58 7.50 6.57 -3.24
N GLU A 59 7.74 7.66 -2.49
CA GLU A 59 9.09 8.02 -2.03
C GLU A 59 9.70 6.94 -1.12
N GLU A 60 8.88 6.31 -0.26
CA GLU A 60 9.30 5.22 0.63
C GLU A 60 9.60 3.92 -0.15
N LEU A 61 8.81 3.64 -1.20
CA LEU A 61 9.06 2.57 -2.17
C LEU A 61 10.38 2.73 -2.92
N GLY A 62 10.69 3.94 -3.38
CA GLY A 62 11.95 4.22 -4.06
C GLY A 62 13.18 4.04 -3.17
N LYS A 63 13.06 4.37 -1.88
CA LYS A 63 14.14 4.20 -0.88
C LYS A 63 14.33 2.76 -0.41
N SER A 64 13.32 1.91 -0.58
CA SER A 64 13.35 0.51 -0.15
C SER A 64 13.80 -0.45 -1.25
N ALA A 65 13.93 0.02 -2.49
CA ALA A 65 14.60 -0.73 -3.55
C ALA A 65 16.12 -0.69 -3.29
N PRO A 66 16.81 -1.84 -3.20
CA PRO A 66 18.26 -1.85 -3.18
C PRO A 66 18.77 -1.27 -4.52
N GLU A 67 19.71 -0.31 -4.44
CA GLU A 67 20.50 0.17 -5.59
C GLU A 67 21.16 -0.99 -6.36
#